data_AF-A0A812U3H2-F1
#
_entry.id   AF-A0A812U3H2-F1
#
_cell.length_a   1.000
_cell.length_b   1.000
_cell.length_c   1.000
_cell.angle_alpha   90.00
_cell.angle_beta   90.00
_cell.angle_gamma   90.00
#
_symmetry.space_group_name_H-M   'P 1'
#
loop_
_entity.id
_entity.type
_entity.pdbx_description
1 polymer ?
#
loop_
_entity_poly.entity_id
_entity_poly.type
_entity_poly.pdbx_seq_one_letter_code
_entity_poly.pdbx_strand_id
1 'polypeptide(L)'
;MEVDTAAAMKRFQDTVRDALQQRQSDGGIVGQVLKQLPMQDFVDLFDTLPPGSDEIVALTEVLEKVEKENFDRIIIDTAPTGHAVRLLTYPDFLERLAERVARLRERFGWLSGDSKGPDQVRSFQFRMIELQELFTDPDRSSFSVVTIPTTLALAETKRLLVQLEEQDIRCGLVIANRILDIEQVGQMAASQQKTQQVALEALESLAKREGLE
;
A
#
# COMPACT_ATOMS: atom_id res chain seq x y z
N MET A 1 -11.51 -11.07 4.65
CA MET A 1 -10.08 -11.33 4.95
C MET A 1 -9.47 -9.99 5.31
N GLU A 2 -8.70 -9.91 6.40
CA GLU A 2 -7.95 -8.71 6.78
C GLU A 2 -6.48 -8.90 6.38
N VAL A 3 -5.88 -7.90 5.75
CA VAL A 3 -4.48 -7.94 5.31
C VAL A 3 -3.70 -6.90 6.10
N ASP A 4 -2.80 -7.37 6.94
CA ASP A 4 -1.85 -6.52 7.67
C ASP A 4 -0.74 -6.08 6.70
N THR A 5 -0.74 -4.78 6.37
CA THR A 5 0.19 -4.16 5.43
C THR A 5 1.64 -4.23 5.94
N ALA A 6 1.86 -4.06 7.25
CA ALA A 6 3.18 -4.14 7.85
C ALA A 6 3.72 -5.58 7.81
N ALA A 7 2.86 -6.57 8.06
CA ALA A 7 3.23 -7.97 7.93
C ALA A 7 3.48 -8.38 6.47
N ALA A 8 2.72 -7.86 5.52
CA ALA A 8 2.91 -8.09 4.08
C ALA A 8 4.25 -7.53 3.59
N MET A 9 4.57 -6.28 3.96
CA MET A 9 5.85 -5.66 3.66
C MET A 9 7.02 -6.47 4.23
N LYS A 10 6.89 -6.95 5.48
CA LYS A 10 7.93 -7.78 6.11
C LYS A 10 8.15 -9.10 5.36
N ARG A 11 7.07 -9.80 4.97
CA ARG A 11 7.17 -11.04 4.17
C ARG A 11 7.86 -10.81 2.82
N PHE A 12 7.53 -9.71 2.15
CA PHE A 12 8.17 -9.34 0.89
C PHE A 12 9.68 -9.07 1.09
N GLN A 13 10.04 -8.28 2.11
CA GLN A 13 11.44 -8.02 2.46
C GLN A 13 12.22 -9.30 2.79
N ASP A 14 11.62 -10.20 3.57
CA ASP A 14 12.24 -11.48 3.93
C ASP A 14 12.42 -12.38 2.69
N THR A 15 11.44 -12.44 1.80
CA THR A 15 11.54 -13.22 0.55
C THR A 15 12.66 -12.70 -0.36
N VAL A 16 12.77 -11.38 -0.51
CA VAL A 16 13.85 -10.73 -1.28
C VAL A 16 15.21 -10.99 -0.63
N ARG A 17 15.29 -10.90 0.71
CA ARG A 17 16.52 -11.17 1.47
C ARG A 17 16.95 -12.64 1.31
N ASP A 18 16.02 -13.57 1.40
CA ASP A 18 16.27 -15.01 1.26
C ASP A 18 16.77 -15.36 -0.15
N ALA A 19 16.19 -14.74 -1.19
CA ALA A 19 16.64 -14.88 -2.57
C ALA A 19 18.08 -14.38 -2.78
N LEU A 20 18.49 -13.33 -2.06
CA LEU A 20 19.86 -12.82 -2.08
C LEU A 20 20.82 -13.72 -1.28
N GLN A 21 20.39 -14.26 -0.14
CA GLN A 21 21.19 -15.14 0.71
C GLN A 21 21.42 -16.53 0.10
N GLN A 22 20.42 -17.12 -0.56
CA GLN A 22 20.57 -18.42 -1.24
C GLN A 22 21.66 -18.43 -2.31
N ARG A 23 21.98 -17.27 -2.90
CA ARG A 23 23.07 -17.10 -3.89
C ARG A 23 24.44 -16.75 -3.31
N GLN A 24 24.55 -16.43 -2.01
CA GLN A 24 25.85 -16.25 -1.35
C GLN A 24 26.59 -17.58 -1.09
N SER A 25 25.91 -18.72 -1.28
CA SER A 25 26.45 -20.07 -1.09
C SER A 25 27.45 -20.50 -2.19
N ASP A 26 27.42 -19.87 -3.37
CA ASP A 26 28.37 -20.13 -4.44
C ASP A 26 29.64 -19.29 -4.23
N GLY A 27 30.68 -19.93 -3.68
CA GLY A 27 31.96 -19.34 -3.28
C GLY A 27 32.87 -18.81 -4.40
N GLY A 28 32.30 -18.31 -5.50
CA GLY A 28 33.03 -17.66 -6.60
C GLY A 28 33.32 -16.18 -6.34
N ILE A 29 34.11 -15.56 -7.23
CA ILE A 29 34.50 -14.14 -7.21
C ILE A 29 33.27 -13.21 -7.07
N VAL A 30 32.13 -13.61 -7.64
CA VAL A 30 30.83 -12.95 -7.52
C VAL A 30 30.33 -12.88 -6.06
N GLY A 31 30.56 -13.92 -5.26
CA GLY A 31 30.22 -13.97 -3.82
C GLY A 31 31.10 -13.05 -2.95
N GLN A 32 32.33 -12.77 -3.36
CA GLN A 32 33.18 -11.76 -2.71
C GLN A 32 32.78 -10.33 -3.09
N VAL A 33 32.36 -10.09 -4.34
CA VAL A 33 31.80 -8.81 -4.79
C VAL A 33 30.45 -8.53 -4.11
N LEU A 34 29.59 -9.55 -3.92
CA LEU A 34 28.33 -9.45 -3.18
C LEU A 34 28.52 -9.20 -1.68
N LYS A 35 29.59 -9.68 -1.06
CA LYS A 35 29.96 -9.33 0.33
C LYS A 35 30.39 -7.87 0.51
N GLN A 36 30.76 -7.20 -0.59
CA GLN A 36 31.14 -5.79 -0.59
C GLN A 36 29.97 -4.87 -0.97
N LEU A 37 28.80 -5.42 -1.28
CA LEU A 37 27.60 -4.61 -1.47
C LEU A 37 27.10 -4.13 -0.12
N PRO A 38 27.03 -2.81 0.09
CA PRO A 38 26.41 -2.29 1.30
C PRO A 38 24.92 -2.61 1.21
N MET A 39 24.40 -3.34 2.20
CA MET A 39 22.95 -3.52 2.43
C MET A 39 22.18 -2.19 2.43
N GLN A 40 22.89 -1.06 2.55
CA GLN A 40 22.37 0.29 2.40
C GLN A 40 21.73 0.53 1.03
N ASP A 41 22.24 0.03 -0.11
CA ASP A 41 21.61 0.32 -1.42
C ASP A 41 20.24 -0.37 -1.59
N PHE A 42 20.05 -1.52 -0.92
CA PHE A 42 18.77 -2.24 -0.91
C PHE A 42 17.82 -1.67 0.15
N VAL A 43 18.33 -1.32 1.33
CA VAL A 43 17.54 -0.63 2.36
C VAL A 43 17.13 0.76 1.87
N ASP A 44 17.99 1.50 1.17
CA ASP A 44 17.69 2.79 0.54
C ASP A 44 16.62 2.65 -0.55
N LEU A 45 16.54 1.52 -1.26
CA LEU A 45 15.44 1.25 -2.20
C LEU A 45 14.08 1.19 -1.49
N PHE A 46 14.05 0.73 -0.24
CA PHE A 46 12.85 0.63 0.60
C PHE A 46 12.60 1.89 1.46
N ASP A 47 13.64 2.51 1.99
CA ASP A 47 13.59 3.77 2.76
C ASP A 47 13.28 4.98 1.87
N THR A 48 13.47 4.87 0.54
CA THR A 48 13.04 5.87 -0.44
C THR A 48 11.70 5.53 -1.11
N LEU A 49 11.02 4.45 -0.70
CA LEU A 49 9.69 4.18 -1.22
C LEU A 49 8.75 5.34 -0.85
N PRO A 50 7.96 5.85 -1.81
CA PRO A 50 6.98 6.88 -1.53
C PRO A 50 6.00 6.41 -0.45
N PRO A 51 5.44 7.33 0.36
CA PRO A 51 4.39 7.02 1.31
C PRO A 51 3.27 6.20 0.65
N GLY A 52 3.02 5.02 1.20
CA GLY A 52 1.95 4.08 0.89
C GLY A 52 2.38 2.78 0.14
N SER A 53 3.69 2.59 -0.05
CA SER A 53 4.22 1.40 -0.73
C SER A 53 3.83 0.08 -0.05
N ASP A 54 3.50 0.14 1.23
CA ASP A 54 2.91 -0.91 2.04
C ASP A 54 1.49 -1.30 1.58
N GLU A 55 0.67 -0.35 1.13
CA GLU A 55 -0.63 -0.64 0.52
C GLU A 55 -0.48 -1.37 -0.83
N ILE A 56 0.50 -1.01 -1.67
CA ILE A 56 0.75 -1.72 -2.93
C ILE A 56 1.10 -3.19 -2.68
N VAL A 57 2.02 -3.43 -1.74
CA VAL A 57 2.47 -4.81 -1.43
C VAL A 57 1.31 -5.63 -0.89
N ALA A 58 0.50 -5.06 0.01
CA ALA A 58 -0.69 -5.70 0.52
C ALA A 58 -1.71 -6.01 -0.58
N LEU A 59 -1.89 -5.09 -1.54
CA LEU A 59 -2.83 -5.26 -2.64
C LEU A 59 -2.38 -6.35 -3.63
N THR A 60 -1.07 -6.46 -3.86
CA THR A 60 -0.49 -7.55 -4.65
C THR A 60 -0.73 -8.91 -3.98
N GLU A 61 -0.61 -9.00 -2.65
CA GLU A 61 -0.95 -10.23 -1.91
C GLU A 61 -2.45 -10.55 -1.98
N VAL A 62 -3.32 -9.54 -1.95
CA VAL A 62 -4.76 -9.72 -2.13
C VAL A 62 -5.05 -10.34 -3.49
N LEU A 63 -4.45 -9.81 -4.57
CA LEU A 63 -4.61 -10.38 -5.91
C LEU A 63 -4.16 -11.84 -5.99
N GLU A 64 -2.98 -12.17 -5.45
CA GLU A 64 -2.50 -13.56 -5.47
C GLU A 64 -3.45 -14.53 -4.78
N LYS A 65 -4.13 -14.09 -3.72
CA LYS A 65 -5.11 -14.90 -3.00
C LYS A 65 -6.42 -14.99 -3.75
N VAL A 66 -6.85 -13.88 -4.34
CA VAL A 66 -8.04 -13.81 -5.20
C VAL A 66 -7.90 -14.72 -6.42
N GLU A 67 -6.71 -14.85 -7.01
CA GLU A 67 -6.50 -15.78 -8.14
C GLU A 67 -6.57 -17.26 -7.72
N LYS A 68 -6.26 -17.56 -6.46
CA LYS A 68 -6.28 -18.92 -5.91
C LYS A 68 -7.65 -19.34 -5.39
N GLU A 69 -8.53 -18.39 -5.14
CA GLU A 69 -9.86 -18.58 -4.53
C GLU A 69 -10.95 -18.00 -5.44
N ASN A 70 -12.02 -18.76 -5.72
CA ASN A 70 -13.09 -18.29 -6.62
C ASN A 70 -14.04 -17.31 -5.91
N PHE A 71 -13.75 -16.00 -5.99
CA PHE A 71 -14.65 -14.94 -5.52
C PHE A 71 -15.45 -14.30 -6.68
N ASP A 72 -16.75 -14.06 -6.46
CA ASP A 72 -17.60 -13.35 -7.44
C ASP A 72 -17.42 -11.81 -7.39
N ARG A 73 -17.02 -11.29 -6.23
CA ARG A 73 -16.85 -9.86 -5.91
C ARG A 73 -15.86 -9.68 -4.77
N ILE A 74 -15.06 -8.62 -4.82
CA ILE A 74 -14.10 -8.25 -3.77
C ILE A 74 -14.33 -6.78 -3.41
N ILE A 75 -14.32 -6.49 -2.10
CA ILE A 75 -14.37 -5.12 -1.57
C ILE A 75 -13.06 -4.89 -0.83
N ILE A 76 -12.33 -3.86 -1.23
CA ILE A 76 -11.08 -3.44 -0.59
C ILE A 76 -11.39 -2.19 0.23
N ASP A 77 -11.23 -2.29 1.55
CA ASP A 77 -11.32 -1.16 2.47
C ASP A 77 -9.91 -0.62 2.70
N THR A 78 -9.63 0.58 2.18
CA THR A 78 -8.30 1.18 2.24
C THR A 78 -8.16 2.02 3.52
N ALA A 79 -6.94 2.07 4.08
CA ALA A 79 -6.62 2.97 5.18
C ALA A 79 -6.98 4.44 4.84
N PRO A 80 -7.26 5.30 5.84
CA PRO A 80 -7.84 6.64 5.66
C PRO A 80 -6.88 7.69 5.07
N THR A 81 -5.88 7.28 4.29
CA THR A 81 -4.95 8.20 3.65
C THR A 81 -5.00 7.97 2.14
N GLY A 82 -5.22 9.02 1.35
CA GLY A 82 -5.25 8.96 -0.12
C GLY A 82 -3.93 8.52 -0.78
N HIS A 83 -3.00 7.90 -0.04
CA HIS A 83 -1.75 7.33 -0.54
C HIS A 83 -2.00 6.10 -1.41
N ALA A 84 -2.99 5.25 -1.07
CA ALA A 84 -3.32 4.07 -1.88
C ALA A 84 -3.71 4.45 -3.32
N VAL A 85 -4.51 5.51 -3.49
CA VAL A 85 -4.83 6.04 -4.83
C VAL A 85 -3.59 6.65 -5.47
N ARG A 86 -2.85 7.50 -4.76
CA ARG A 86 -1.62 8.13 -5.30
C ARG A 86 -0.64 7.11 -5.86
N LEU A 87 -0.49 5.96 -5.22
CA LEU A 87 0.47 4.94 -5.60
C LEU A 87 0.04 4.04 -6.75
N LEU A 88 -1.26 3.82 -6.89
CA LEU A 88 -1.82 3.19 -8.09
C LEU A 88 -1.76 4.14 -9.30
N THR A 89 -1.67 5.46 -9.05
CA THR A 89 -1.69 6.52 -10.06
C THR A 89 -0.31 7.07 -10.46
N TYR A 90 0.80 6.41 -10.13
CA TYR A 90 2.12 6.78 -10.66
C TYR A 90 2.71 5.69 -11.56
N PRO A 91 2.32 5.63 -12.86
CA PRO A 91 3.00 4.84 -13.87
C PRO A 91 4.51 5.15 -13.88
N ASP A 92 4.87 6.42 -13.75
CA ASP A 92 6.26 6.87 -13.67
C ASP A 92 7.03 6.26 -12.49
N PHE A 93 6.38 5.96 -11.36
CA PHE A 93 7.06 5.32 -10.24
C PHE A 93 7.39 3.87 -10.59
N LEU A 94 6.46 3.16 -11.24
CA LEU A 94 6.66 1.80 -11.71
C LEU A 94 7.75 1.74 -12.79
N GLU A 95 7.75 2.67 -13.73
CA GLU A 95 8.80 2.81 -14.73
C GLU A 95 10.16 3.12 -14.09
N ARG A 96 10.22 4.09 -13.17
CA ARG A 96 11.47 4.44 -12.46
C ARG A 96 11.99 3.27 -11.62
N LEU A 97 11.11 2.52 -10.96
CA LEU A 97 11.46 1.32 -10.22
C LEU A 97 11.98 0.24 -11.18
N ALA A 98 11.31 0.04 -12.32
CA ALA A 98 11.72 -0.91 -13.34
C ALA A 98 13.07 -0.60 -13.96
N GLU A 99 13.31 0.66 -14.33
CA GLU A 99 14.61 1.13 -14.80
C GLU A 99 15.70 0.94 -13.73
N ARG A 100 15.40 1.19 -12.46
CA ARG A 100 16.39 1.06 -11.38
C ARG A 100 16.75 -0.39 -11.13
N VAL A 101 15.77 -1.29 -11.18
CA VAL A 101 15.99 -2.75 -11.18
C VAL A 101 16.79 -3.19 -12.41
N ALA A 102 16.51 -2.66 -13.59
CA ALA A 102 17.25 -2.96 -14.81
C ALA A 102 18.72 -2.48 -14.74
N ARG A 103 18.96 -1.30 -14.17
CA ARG A 103 20.32 -0.78 -13.90
C ARG A 103 21.07 -1.64 -12.89
N LEU A 104 20.39 -2.16 -11.86
CA LEU A 104 20.94 -3.16 -10.96
C LEU A 104 21.35 -4.42 -11.76
N ARG A 105 20.48 -4.95 -12.62
CA ARG A 105 20.74 -6.12 -13.46
C ARG A 105 22.00 -5.98 -14.32
N GLU A 106 22.21 -4.81 -14.92
CA GLU A 106 23.39 -4.51 -15.72
C GLU A 106 24.67 -4.43 -14.88
N ARG A 107 24.61 -3.76 -13.72
CA ARG A 107 25.75 -3.65 -12.80
C ARG A 107 26.14 -4.98 -12.15
N PHE A 108 25.18 -5.88 -11.96
CA PHE A 108 25.39 -7.17 -11.31
C PHE A 108 25.72 -8.33 -12.25
N GLY A 109 25.91 -8.08 -13.56
CA GLY A 109 26.38 -9.12 -14.49
C GLY A 109 25.39 -10.27 -14.67
N TRP A 110 24.08 -10.01 -14.54
CA TRP A 110 23.00 -11.01 -14.63
C TRP A 110 22.75 -11.55 -16.06
N LEU A 111 23.64 -11.29 -17.02
CA LEU A 111 23.54 -11.71 -18.43
C LEU A 111 24.04 -13.14 -18.69
N SER A 112 24.64 -13.80 -17.71
CA SER A 112 25.13 -15.18 -17.86
C SER A 112 24.01 -16.20 -17.65
N GLY A 113 23.09 -16.26 -18.63
CA GLY A 113 22.48 -17.46 -19.23
C GLY A 113 21.83 -18.58 -18.43
N ASP A 114 22.03 -18.75 -17.12
CA ASP A 114 21.72 -20.07 -16.51
C ASP A 114 21.29 -20.06 -15.05
N SER A 115 20.60 -19.03 -14.57
CA SER A 115 20.26 -19.00 -13.15
C SER A 115 18.90 -18.36 -12.86
N LYS A 116 17.94 -19.20 -12.45
CA LYS A 116 16.66 -18.83 -11.83
C LYS A 116 16.90 -17.86 -10.67
N GLY A 117 16.76 -16.56 -10.91
CA GLY A 117 16.88 -15.52 -9.89
C GLY A 117 16.80 -14.10 -10.46
N PRO A 118 15.93 -13.22 -9.94
CA PRO A 118 14.69 -13.50 -9.20
C PRO A 118 13.49 -13.22 -10.10
N ASP A 119 12.81 -14.27 -10.58
CA ASP A 119 11.51 -14.17 -11.26
C ASP A 119 10.50 -13.32 -10.45
N GLN A 120 10.70 -13.20 -9.14
CA GLN A 120 9.89 -12.44 -8.20
C GLN A 120 9.89 -10.91 -8.41
N VAL A 121 11.00 -10.31 -8.85
CA VAL A 121 11.03 -8.85 -9.09
C VAL A 121 10.38 -8.51 -10.43
N ARG A 122 10.59 -9.36 -11.44
CA ARG A 122 9.83 -9.29 -12.70
C ARG A 122 8.34 -9.54 -12.47
N SER A 123 7.99 -10.55 -11.68
CA SER A 123 6.59 -10.86 -11.38
C SER A 123 5.93 -9.73 -10.59
N PHE A 124 6.66 -9.06 -9.69
CA PHE A 124 6.14 -7.86 -9.02
C PHE A 124 5.83 -6.74 -10.03
N GLN A 125 6.74 -6.44 -10.97
CA GLN A 125 6.48 -5.43 -12.02
C GLN A 125 5.28 -5.78 -12.90
N PHE A 126 5.17 -7.02 -13.37
CA PHE A 126 4.03 -7.47 -14.18
C PHE A 126 2.70 -7.36 -13.40
N ARG A 127 2.70 -7.74 -12.12
CA ARG A 127 1.51 -7.60 -11.26
C ARG A 127 1.10 -6.16 -11.02
N MET A 128 2.05 -5.23 -10.99
CA MET A 128 1.72 -3.81 -10.89
C MET A 128 1.02 -3.29 -12.15
N ILE A 129 1.45 -3.75 -13.32
CA ILE A 129 0.78 -3.44 -14.59
C ILE A 129 -0.63 -4.04 -14.59
N GLU A 130 -0.77 -5.32 -14.20
CA GLU A 130 -2.07 -5.98 -14.08
C GLU A 130 -3.01 -5.28 -13.08
N LEU A 131 -2.48 -4.77 -11.96
CA LEU A 131 -3.23 -3.96 -11.00
C LEU A 131 -3.71 -2.66 -11.64
N GLN A 132 -2.84 -1.96 -12.35
CA GLN A 132 -3.18 -0.71 -13.02
C GLN A 132 -4.27 -0.95 -14.08
N GLU A 133 -4.13 -1.98 -14.92
CA GLU A 133 -5.14 -2.39 -15.89
C GLU A 133 -6.46 -2.75 -15.21
N LEU A 134 -6.41 -3.47 -14.08
CA LEU A 134 -7.60 -3.83 -13.32
C LEU A 134 -8.34 -2.59 -12.79
N PHE A 135 -7.63 -1.60 -12.24
CA PHE A 135 -8.24 -0.39 -11.68
C PHE A 135 -8.76 0.61 -12.71
N THR A 136 -8.20 0.57 -13.91
CA THR A 136 -8.62 1.44 -15.03
C THR A 136 -9.70 0.79 -15.90
N ASP A 137 -9.96 -0.51 -15.74
CA ASP A 137 -11.07 -1.20 -16.39
C ASP A 137 -12.41 -0.96 -15.65
N PRO A 138 -13.33 -0.14 -16.22
CA PRO A 138 -14.59 0.22 -15.56
C PRO A 138 -15.62 -0.92 -15.49
N ASP A 139 -15.43 -2.00 -16.26
CA ASP A 139 -16.31 -3.17 -16.24
C ASP A 139 -15.89 -4.16 -15.14
N ARG A 140 -14.62 -4.11 -14.72
CA ARG A 140 -14.06 -5.00 -13.70
C ARG A 140 -13.93 -4.34 -12.34
N SER A 141 -13.72 -3.02 -12.27
CA SER A 141 -13.51 -2.32 -11.00
C SER A 141 -14.18 -0.95 -10.95
N SER A 142 -14.46 -0.50 -9.73
CA SER A 142 -15.05 0.81 -9.47
C SER A 142 -14.63 1.30 -8.09
N PHE A 143 -14.28 2.57 -8.00
CA PHE A 143 -13.95 3.24 -6.75
C PHE A 143 -15.21 3.80 -6.08
N SER A 144 -15.30 3.68 -4.76
CA SER A 144 -16.37 4.27 -3.95
C SER A 144 -15.76 5.21 -2.90
N VAL A 145 -16.19 6.47 -2.89
CA VAL A 145 -15.68 7.46 -1.93
C VAL A 145 -16.66 7.59 -0.76
N VAL A 146 -16.20 7.36 0.46
CA VAL A 146 -16.98 7.62 1.68
C VAL A 146 -16.46 8.89 2.32
N THR A 147 -17.33 9.88 2.54
CA THR A 147 -16.98 11.19 3.10
C THR A 147 -17.95 11.59 4.20
N ILE A 148 -17.66 12.68 4.91
CA ILE A 148 -18.56 13.30 5.89
C ILE A 148 -18.91 14.72 5.42
N PRO A 149 -20.12 15.25 5.74
CA PRO A 149 -20.57 16.55 5.25
C PRO A 149 -19.91 17.72 6.01
N THR A 150 -18.59 17.87 5.86
CA THR A 150 -17.81 19.00 6.38
C THR A 150 -17.09 19.71 5.23
N THR A 151 -16.78 21.00 5.38
CA THR A 151 -16.12 21.79 4.32
C THR A 151 -14.76 21.22 3.93
N LEU A 152 -13.97 20.76 4.91
CA LEU A 152 -12.66 20.15 4.66
C LEU A 152 -12.80 18.84 3.88
N ALA A 153 -13.67 17.94 4.35
CA ALA A 153 -13.89 16.65 3.70
C ALA A 153 -14.44 16.83 2.27
N LEU A 154 -15.32 17.82 2.04
CA LEU A 154 -15.79 18.15 0.70
C LEU A 154 -14.64 18.60 -0.21
N ALA A 155 -13.75 19.47 0.27
CA ALA A 155 -12.60 19.94 -0.51
C ALA A 155 -11.62 18.80 -0.82
N GLU A 156 -11.41 17.88 0.12
CA GLU A 156 -10.58 16.69 -0.09
C GLU A 156 -11.21 15.70 -1.06
N THR A 157 -12.50 15.39 -0.90
CA THR A 157 -13.26 14.55 -1.84
C THR A 157 -13.21 15.12 -3.26
N LYS A 158 -13.37 16.44 -3.44
CA LYS A 158 -13.24 17.07 -4.78
C LYS A 158 -11.87 16.84 -5.40
N ARG A 159 -10.78 17.03 -4.64
CA ARG A 159 -9.42 16.78 -5.12
C ARG A 159 -9.23 15.31 -5.49
N LEU A 160 -9.73 14.39 -4.66
CA LEU A 160 -9.67 12.96 -4.95
C LEU A 160 -10.40 12.59 -6.23
N LEU A 161 -11.62 13.10 -6.45
CA LEU A 161 -12.39 12.80 -7.66
C LEU A 161 -11.69 13.27 -8.93
N VAL A 162 -11.08 14.46 -8.91
CA VAL A 162 -10.25 14.95 -10.03
C VAL A 162 -9.05 14.02 -10.27
N GLN A 163 -8.38 13.56 -9.21
CA GLN A 163 -7.25 12.63 -9.34
C GLN A 163 -7.65 11.27 -9.90
N LEU A 164 -8.83 10.75 -9.54
CA LEU A 164 -9.34 9.50 -10.10
C LEU A 164 -9.66 9.67 -11.60
N GLU A 165 -10.27 10.80 -11.97
CA GLU A 165 -10.61 11.12 -13.36
C GLU A 165 -9.35 11.31 -14.25
N GLU A 166 -8.34 12.04 -13.77
CA GLU A 166 -7.05 12.22 -14.46
C GLU A 166 -6.31 10.91 -14.74
N GLN A 167 -6.73 9.81 -14.11
CA GLN A 167 -6.05 8.51 -14.11
C GLN A 167 -6.96 7.41 -14.67
N ASP A 168 -8.08 7.78 -15.30
CA ASP A 168 -9.05 6.87 -15.88
C ASP A 168 -9.64 5.85 -14.89
N ILE A 169 -9.62 6.15 -13.58
CA ILE A 169 -10.22 5.32 -12.54
C ILE A 169 -11.67 5.73 -12.33
N ARG A 170 -12.60 4.81 -12.60
CA ARG A 170 -14.03 5.06 -12.44
C ARG A 170 -14.43 5.20 -10.97
N CYS A 171 -14.93 6.38 -10.57
CA CYS A 171 -15.67 6.52 -9.32
C CYS A 171 -17.17 6.27 -9.56
N GLY A 172 -17.68 5.14 -9.06
CA GLY A 172 -19.08 4.74 -9.25
C GLY A 172 -20.04 5.25 -8.17
N LEU A 173 -19.52 5.60 -6.99
CA LEU A 173 -20.35 5.96 -5.84
C LEU A 173 -19.63 6.95 -4.92
N VAL A 174 -20.37 7.96 -4.45
CA VAL A 174 -19.94 8.85 -3.36
C VAL A 174 -20.99 8.77 -2.25
N ILE A 175 -20.55 8.41 -1.05
CA ILE A 175 -21.38 8.22 0.14
C ILE A 175 -21.09 9.33 1.13
N ALA A 176 -22.10 10.16 1.44
CA ALA A 176 -22.05 11.09 2.55
C ALA A 176 -22.49 10.37 3.83
N ASN A 177 -21.53 10.00 4.67
CA ASN A 177 -21.74 9.32 5.93
C ASN A 177 -21.84 10.33 7.09
N ARG A 178 -22.40 9.90 8.24
CA ARG A 178 -22.56 10.69 9.46
C ARG A 178 -23.35 11.99 9.25
N ILE A 179 -24.40 11.93 8.43
CA ILE A 179 -25.38 13.02 8.33
C ILE A 179 -26.13 13.10 9.66
N LEU A 180 -26.23 14.32 10.21
CA LEU A 180 -26.96 14.55 11.45
C LEU A 180 -28.47 14.48 11.18
N ASP A 181 -29.15 13.63 11.92
CA ASP A 181 -30.61 13.62 12.01
C ASP A 181 -31.03 14.50 13.19
N ILE A 182 -31.72 15.61 12.90
CA ILE A 182 -32.14 16.61 13.90
C ILE A 182 -33.02 15.97 14.98
N GLU A 183 -33.82 14.96 14.64
CA GLU A 183 -34.70 14.27 15.58
C GLU A 183 -33.93 13.42 16.59
N GLN A 184 -32.71 13.01 16.24
CA GLN A 184 -31.89 12.09 17.05
C GLN A 184 -30.70 12.77 17.72
N VAL A 185 -30.52 14.09 17.55
CA VAL A 185 -29.36 14.84 18.08
C VAL A 185 -29.18 14.61 19.58
N GLY A 186 -30.26 14.55 20.37
CA GLY A 186 -30.17 14.29 21.80
C GLY A 186 -29.55 12.92 22.13
N GLN A 187 -29.93 11.87 21.40
CA GLN A 187 -29.39 10.53 21.59
C GLN A 187 -27.94 10.44 21.08
N MET A 188 -27.65 11.06 19.92
CA MET A 188 -26.29 11.13 19.36
C MET A 188 -25.35 11.89 20.30
N ALA A 189 -25.78 13.01 20.86
CA ALA A 189 -25.00 13.80 21.82
C ALA A 189 -24.71 13.01 23.10
N ALA A 190 -25.70 12.28 23.63
CA ALA A 190 -25.51 11.42 24.79
C ALA A 190 -24.51 10.27 24.50
N SER A 191 -24.61 9.65 23.32
CA SER A 191 -23.66 8.62 22.89
C SER A 191 -22.24 9.18 22.74
N GLN A 192 -22.10 10.35 22.10
CA GLN A 192 -20.84 11.05 21.93
C GLN A 192 -20.21 11.43 23.28
N GLN A 193 -21.01 11.94 24.23
CA GLN A 193 -20.55 12.28 25.58
C GLN A 193 -20.01 11.05 26.31
N LYS A 194 -20.69 9.91 26.20
CA LYS A 194 -20.21 8.66 26.80
C LYS A 194 -18.86 8.22 26.23
N THR A 195 -18.69 8.32 24.91
CA THR A 195 -17.40 8.02 24.26
C THR A 195 -16.31 9.01 24.69
N GLN A 196 -16.63 10.30 24.79
CA GLN A 196 -15.70 11.33 25.27
C GLN A 196 -15.27 11.08 26.71
N GLN A 197 -16.18 10.68 27.60
CA GLN A 197 -15.86 10.38 28.99
C GLN A 197 -14.84 9.23 29.11
N VAL A 198 -15.05 8.15 28.36
CA VAL A 198 -14.09 7.02 28.31
C VAL A 198 -12.73 7.47 27.78
N ALA A 199 -12.71 8.30 26.75
CA ALA A 199 -11.46 8.82 26.19
C ALA A 199 -10.74 9.78 27.18
N LEU A 200 -11.48 10.61 27.90
CA LEU A 200 -10.94 11.50 28.94
C LEU A 200 -10.31 10.70 30.08
N GLU A 201 -10.99 9.67 30.59
CA GLU A 201 -10.44 8.79 31.64
C GLU A 201 -9.16 8.08 31.19
N ALA A 202 -9.09 7.65 29.93
CA ALA A 202 -7.88 7.08 29.35
C ALA A 202 -6.75 8.12 29.24
N LEU A 203 -7.05 9.35 28.81
CA LEU A 203 -6.08 10.44 28.72
C LEU A 203 -5.56 10.85 30.10
N GLU A 204 -6.43 10.96 31.11
CA GLU A 204 -6.02 11.24 32.49
C GLU A 204 -5.12 10.14 33.06
N SER A 205 -5.45 8.87 32.78
CA SER A 205 -4.63 7.73 33.20
C SER A 205 -3.25 7.77 32.54
N LEU A 206 -3.19 8.13 31.25
CA LEU A 206 -1.94 8.32 30.52
C LEU A 206 -1.14 9.48 31.11
N ALA A 207 -1.74 10.65 31.30
CA ALA A 207 -1.09 11.83 31.86
C ALA A 207 -0.47 11.53 33.23
N LYS A 208 -1.21 10.87 34.13
CA LYS A 208 -0.69 10.43 35.44
C LYS A 208 0.50 9.49 35.33
N ARG A 209 0.47 8.57 34.37
CA ARG A 209 1.56 7.60 34.15
C ARG A 209 2.82 8.26 33.60
N GLU A 210 2.66 9.29 32.77
CA GLU A 210 3.77 10.08 32.20
C GLU A 210 4.20 11.26 33.09
N GLY A 211 3.56 11.47 34.24
CA GLY A 211 3.88 12.55 35.19
C GLY A 211 3.49 13.95 34.69
N LEU A 212 2.49 14.03 33.81
CA LEU A 212 1.95 15.29 33.28
C LEU A 212 0.73 15.70 34.11
N GLU A 213 0.66 16.98 34.49
CA GLU A 213 -0.50 17.61 35.14
C GLU A 213 -1.53 18.11 34.12
#